data_AF-A0A4R4ECG2-F1
#
_entry.id   AF-A0A4R4ECG2-F1
#
_cell.length_a   1.000
_cell.length_b   1.000
_cell.length_c   1.000
_cell.angle_alpha   90.00
_cell.angle_beta   90.00
_cell.angle_gamma   90.00
#
_symmetry.space_group_name_H-M   'P 1'
#
loop_
_entity.id
_entity.type
_entity.pdbx_description
1 polymer ?
#
loop_
_entity_poly.entity_id
_entity_poly.type
_entity_poly.pdbx_seq_one_letter_code
_entity_poly.pdbx_strand_id
1 'polypeptide(L)' 'MPQWLCNQLMRAYLTKNRKQIRLLNDSWFFYRTRLLTKGQHKETASSTTND' A
#
# COMPACT_ATOMS: atom_id res chain seq x y z
N MET A 1 4.19 -1.99 7.32
CA MET A 1 4.75 -0.97 6.41
C MET A 1 6.14 -1.42 6.02
N PRO A 2 6.58 -1.23 4.76
CA PRO A 2 7.96 -1.42 4.37
C PRO A 2 8.92 -0.62 5.24
N GLN A 3 10.13 -1.12 5.43
CA GLN A 3 11.14 -0.46 6.26
C GLN A 3 11.42 0.99 5.82
N TRP A 4 11.44 1.25 4.50
CA TRP A 4 11.63 2.59 3.95
C TRP A 4 10.56 3.58 4.41
N LEU A 5 9.31 3.13 4.57
CA LEU A 5 8.19 3.96 4.99
C LEU A 5 8.24 4.24 6.50
N CYS A 6 8.65 3.25 7.29
CA CYS A 6 8.92 3.43 8.72
C CYS A 6 10.04 4.45 8.94
N ASN A 7 11.13 4.39 8.17
CA ASN A 7 12.22 5.35 8.26
C ASN A 7 11.77 6.79 7.90
N GLN A 8 10.88 6.94 6.91
CA GLN A 8 10.31 8.25 6.56
C GLN A 8 9.38 8.79 7.66
N LEU A 9 8.54 7.95 8.25
CA LEU A 9 7.67 8.32 9.38
C LEU A 9 8.49 8.72 10.61
N MET A 10 9.58 8.01 10.91
CA MET A 10 10.45 8.34 12.04
C MET A 10 11.09 9.72 11.86
N ARG A 11 11.60 10.04 10.67
CA ARG A 11 12.14 11.38 10.36
C ARG A 11 11.08 12.47 10.43
N ALA A 12 9.88 12.21 9.94
CA ALA A 12 8.76 13.16 10.01
C ALA A 12 8.30 13.39 11.46
N TYR A 13 8.33 12.34 12.30
CA TYR A 13 8.02 12.44 13.73
C TYR A 13 9.05 13.25 14.50
N LEU A 14 10.35 13.01 14.25
CA LEU A 14 11.44 13.77 14.88
C LEU A 14 11.38 15.26 14.52
N THR A 15 11.03 15.58 13.28
CA THR A 15 10.84 16.97 12.82
C THR A 15 9.46 17.54 13.13
N LYS A 16 8.61 16.81 13.87
CA LYS A 16 7.22 17.17 14.20
C LYS A 16 6.37 17.57 12.98
N ASN A 17 6.69 17.07 11.80
CA ASN A 17 6.00 17.36 10.56
C ASN A 17 4.71 16.52 10.44
N ARG A 18 3.64 17.00 11.10
CA ARG A 18 2.32 16.34 11.12
C ARG A 18 1.71 16.17 9.72
N LYS A 19 1.97 17.11 8.80
CA LYS A 19 1.48 17.04 7.41
C LYS A 19 2.10 15.85 6.68
N GLN A 20 3.41 15.66 6.81
CA GLN A 20 4.12 14.55 6.20
C GLN A 20 3.71 13.21 6.80
N ILE A 21 3.51 13.13 8.12
CA ILE A 21 3.00 11.92 8.77
C ILE A 21 1.63 11.51 8.21
N ARG A 22 0.70 12.47 8.06
CA ARG A 22 -0.64 12.22 7.49
C ARG A 22 -0.55 11.71 6.06
N LEU A 23 0.22 12.38 5.20
CA LEU A 23 0.42 11.98 3.81
C LEU A 23 1.01 10.56 3.69
N LEU A 24 2.01 10.23 4.51
CA LEU A 24 2.65 8.91 4.50
C LEU A 24 1.69 7.81 4.97
N ASN A 25 0.86 8.10 5.99
CA ASN A 25 -0.18 7.18 6.46
C ASN A 25 -1.26 6.96 5.40
N ASP A 26 -1.74 8.04 4.77
CA ASP A 26 -2.73 7.96 3.70
C ASP A 26 -2.18 7.13 2.52
N SER A 27 -0.93 7.39 2.12
CA SER A 27 -0.23 6.64 1.06
C SER A 27 -0.14 5.14 1.38
N TRP A 28 0.20 4.79 2.63
CA TRP A 28 0.22 3.40 3.09
C TRP A 28 -1.16 2.75 3.04
N PHE A 29 -2.18 3.48 3.48
CA PHE A 29 -3.55 3.00 3.48
C PHE A 29 -4.00 2.66 2.07
N PHE A 30 -3.80 3.56 1.10
CA PHE A 30 -4.12 3.30 -0.31
C PHE A 30 -3.36 2.10 -0.88
N TYR A 31 -2.06 1.98 -0.56
CA TYR A 31 -1.26 0.83 -1.00
C TYR A 31 -1.82 -0.49 -0.44
N ARG A 32 -2.15 -0.54 0.86
CA ARG A 32 -2.74 -1.74 1.48
C ARG A 32 -4.10 -2.08 0.91
N THR A 33 -4.98 -1.09 0.74
CA THR A 33 -6.31 -1.31 0.17
C THR A 33 -6.20 -1.88 -1.23
N ARG A 34 -5.28 -1.37 -2.07
CA ARG A 34 -5.03 -1.91 -3.41
C ARG A 34 -4.45 -3.32 -3.41
N LEU A 35 -3.63 -3.69 -2.42
CA LEU A 35 -3.14 -5.06 -2.29
C LEU A 35 -4.25 -6.02 -1.88
N LEU A 36 -5.15 -5.61 -0.98
CA LEU A 36 -6.29 -6.42 -0.55
C LEU A 36 -7.28 -6.64 -1.70
N THR A 37 -7.52 -5.63 -2.54
CA THR A 37 -8.39 -5.77 -3.72
C THR A 37 -7.73 -6.53 -4.87
N LYS A 38 -6.39 -6.51 -4.99
CA LYS A 38 -5.65 -7.30 -5.99
C LYS A 38 -5.58 -8.80 -5.66
N GLY A 39 -5.95 -9.20 -4.44
CA GLY A 39 -6.04 -10.60 -4.03
C GLY A 39 -7.20 -11.40 -4.64
N GLN A 40 -8.19 -10.73 -5.26
CA GLN A 40 -9.38 -11.40 -5.85
C GLN A 40 -9.40 -11.47 -7.39
N HIS A 41 -8.33 -11.08 -8.08
CA HIS A 41 -8.20 -11.24 -9.54
C HIS A 41 -7.01 -12.15 -9.90
N LYS A 42 -6.90 -13.28 -9.21
CA LYS A 42 -6.02 -14.37 -9.61
C LYS A 42 -6.76 -15.70 -9.66
N GLU A 43 -7.97 -15.70 -10.20
CA GLU A 43 -8.74 -16.91 -10.53
C GLU A 43 -9.86 -16.53 -11.52
N THR A 44 -9.49 -16.26 -12.78
CA THR A 44 -10.32 -16.42 -14.00
C THR A 44 -9.51 -15.89 -15.19
N ALA A 45 -8.40 -16.54 -15.49
CA ALA A 45 -7.73 -16.43 -16.80
C ALA A 45 -7.04 -17.76 -17.14
N SER A 46 -7.77 -18.88 -16.95
CA SER A 46 -7.41 -20.18 -17.53
C SER A 46 -8.63 -21.10 -17.54
N SER A 47 -9.70 -20.71 -18.23
CA SER A 47 -10.78 -21.63 -18.62
C SER A 47 -11.61 -20.99 -19.73
N THR A 48 -11.00 -20.83 -20.89
CA THR A 48 -11.72 -20.82 -22.16
C THR A 48 -10.74 -21.21 -23.24
N THR A 49 -11.18 -21.99 -24.24
CA THR A 49 -10.44 -22.53 -25.40
C THR A 49 -9.82 -23.91 -25.06
N ASN A 50 -10.35 -25.05 -25.50
CA ASN A 50 -10.97 -25.37 -26.79
C ASN A 50 -12.02 -26.51 -26.69
N ASP A 51 -13.10 -26.37 -27.46
CA ASP A 51 -13.84 -27.46 -28.11
C ASP A 51 -12.95 -28.24 -29.09
#